data_AF-A0A8D3WDE8-F1
#
_entry.id   AF-A0A8D3WDE8-F1
#
_cell.length_a   1.000
_cell.length_b   1.000
_cell.length_c   1.000
_cell.angle_alpha   90.00
_cell.angle_beta   90.00
_cell.angle_gamma   90.00
#
_symmetry.space_group_name_H-M   'P 1'
#
loop_
_entity.id
_entity.type
_entity.pdbx_description
1 polymer ?
#
loop_
_entity_poly.entity_id
_entity_poly.type
_entity_poly.pdbx_seq_one_letter_code
_entity_poly.pdbx_strand_id
1 'polypeptide(L)'
;MKALKESTVPGVRTADSEVNGVPTEFKSLIPGAAANTVKNQLNSAKGQARHAIIDARASGLSESAAQEGLGKFLRNNPPGRMDFIRIVGDGYDITYP
;
A
#
# COMPACT_ATOMS: atom_id res chain seq x y z
N MET A 1 -1.36 -15.71 -7.01
CA MET A 1 -0.37 -14.76 -6.47
C MET A 1 1.01 -15.40 -6.62
N LYS A 2 1.97 -14.72 -7.24
CA LYS A 2 3.35 -15.22 -7.39
C LYS A 2 4.27 -14.23 -6.70
N ALA A 3 4.93 -14.65 -5.63
CA ALA A 3 5.95 -13.84 -4.97
C ALA A 3 7.15 -13.72 -5.91
N LEU A 4 7.66 -12.50 -6.10
CA LEU A 4 8.90 -12.27 -6.83
C LEU A 4 10.06 -12.41 -5.84
N LYS A 5 11.17 -13.03 -6.26
CA LYS A 5 12.41 -13.05 -5.46
C LYS A 5 12.92 -11.62 -5.32
N GLU A 6 13.25 -11.20 -4.09
CA GLU A 6 14.00 -9.98 -3.84
C GLU A 6 15.25 -9.92 -4.74
N SER A 7 15.51 -8.75 -5.34
CA SER A 7 16.73 -8.53 -6.11
C SER A 7 17.95 -8.58 -5.20
N THR A 8 18.95 -9.35 -5.61
CA THR A 8 20.25 -9.44 -4.94
C THR A 8 21.21 -8.33 -5.34
N VAL A 9 20.76 -7.33 -6.11
CA VAL A 9 21.59 -6.23 -6.60
C VAL A 9 21.45 -5.00 -5.68
N PRO A 10 22.55 -4.53 -5.06
CA PRO A 10 22.53 -3.32 -4.23
C PRO A 10 22.02 -2.11 -5.02
N GLY A 11 20.96 -1.47 -4.53
CA GLY A 11 20.38 -0.28 -5.14
C GLY A 11 19.21 -0.53 -6.12
N VAL A 12 18.88 -1.79 -6.44
CA VAL A 12 17.72 -2.12 -7.27
C VAL A 12 16.50 -2.38 -6.38
N ARG A 13 15.58 -1.43 -6.40
CA ARG A 13 14.25 -1.56 -5.79
C ARG A 13 13.37 -2.43 -6.69
N THR A 14 12.87 -3.54 -6.15
CA THR A 14 12.05 -4.51 -6.90
C THR A 14 10.79 -4.72 -6.11
N ALA A 15 9.64 -4.68 -6.78
CA ALA A 15 8.35 -4.93 -6.13
C ALA A 15 8.32 -6.32 -5.49
N ASP A 16 7.66 -6.43 -4.33
CA ASP A 16 7.57 -7.68 -3.56
C ASP A 16 6.85 -8.82 -4.33
N SER A 17 6.01 -8.52 -5.32
CA SER A 17 5.15 -9.51 -5.99
C SER A 17 4.61 -9.04 -7.35
N GLU A 18 4.24 -10.00 -8.21
CA GLU A 18 3.38 -9.77 -9.37
C GLU A 18 1.95 -10.26 -9.08
N VAL A 19 0.97 -9.35 -9.23
CA VAL A 19 -0.45 -9.71 -9.26
C VAL A 19 -0.89 -9.62 -10.72
N ASN A 20 -1.19 -10.76 -11.34
CA ASN A 20 -1.55 -10.86 -12.76
C ASN A 20 -0.51 -10.20 -13.70
N GLY A 21 0.78 -10.28 -13.36
CA GLY A 21 1.87 -9.67 -14.15
C GLY A 21 2.11 -8.18 -13.87
N VAL A 22 1.39 -7.57 -12.91
CA VAL A 22 1.60 -6.18 -12.51
C VAL A 22 2.43 -6.13 -11.22
N PRO A 23 3.60 -5.45 -11.22
CA PRO A 23 4.39 -5.23 -10.01
C PRO A 23 3.56 -4.53 -8.95
N THR A 24 3.36 -5.19 -7.81
CA THR A 24 2.51 -4.74 -6.71
C THR A 24 3.25 -4.87 -5.40
N GLU A 25 3.30 -3.78 -4.64
CA GLU A 25 3.83 -3.77 -3.28
C GLU A 25 2.79 -4.25 -2.28
N PHE A 26 3.19 -5.11 -1.34
CA PHE A 26 2.32 -5.57 -0.25
C PHE A 26 2.80 -5.03 1.09
N LYS A 27 1.92 -4.34 1.82
CA LYS A 27 2.19 -3.87 3.18
C LYS A 27 1.16 -4.45 4.14
N SER A 28 1.60 -4.84 5.34
CA SER A 28 0.70 -5.24 6.43
C SER A 28 0.82 -4.26 7.59
N LEU A 29 -0.31 -3.91 8.18
CA LEU A 29 -0.38 -3.05 9.36
C LEU A 29 -0.43 -3.90 10.62
N ILE A 30 0.18 -3.40 11.69
CA ILE A 30 0.16 -4.01 13.01
C ILE A 30 -0.88 -3.31 13.91
N PRO A 31 -1.32 -3.94 15.02
CA PRO A 31 -2.22 -3.33 15.98
C PRO A 31 -1.79 -1.92 16.41
N GLY A 32 -2.76 -1.00 16.50
CA GLY A 32 -2.52 0.41 16.82
C GLY A 32 -2.26 1.29 15.58
N ALA A 33 -2.62 0.81 14.38
CA ALA A 33 -2.50 1.59 13.16
C ALA A 33 -3.47 2.77 13.15
N ALA A 34 -3.01 3.90 12.61
CA ALA A 34 -3.80 5.12 12.47
C ALA A 34 -3.70 5.67 11.03
N ALA A 35 -4.44 6.73 10.73
CA ALA A 35 -4.43 7.38 9.40
C ALA A 35 -3.01 7.72 8.91
N ASN A 36 -2.13 8.16 9.81
CA ASN A 36 -0.73 8.45 9.46
C ASN A 36 0.07 7.19 9.12
N THR A 37 -0.25 6.03 9.70
CA THR A 37 0.37 4.75 9.35
C THR A 37 0.11 4.40 7.88
N VAL A 38 -1.14 4.51 7.43
CA VAL A 38 -1.52 4.29 6.02
C VAL A 38 -0.73 5.22 5.09
N LYS A 39 -0.76 6.52 5.36
CA LYS A 39 -0.03 7.53 4.58
C LYS A 39 1.46 7.21 4.48
N ASN A 40 2.08 6.78 5.58
CA ASN A 40 3.50 6.46 5.62
C ASN A 40 3.82 5.18 4.82
N GLN A 41 2.99 4.16 4.95
CA GLN A 41 3.13 2.92 4.18
C GLN A 41 2.98 3.14 2.68
N LEU A 42 2.00 3.95 2.25
CA LEU A 42 1.86 4.33 0.83
C LEU A 42 3.05 5.15 0.32
N ASN A 43 3.62 6.03 1.15
CA ASN A 43 4.84 6.76 0.79
C ASN A 43 6.08 5.87 0.67
N SER A 44 6.13 4.75 1.41
CA SER A 44 7.16 3.73 1.23
C SER A 44 6.91 2.93 -0.06
N ALA A 45 5.67 2.47 -0.26
CA ALA A 45 5.27 1.62 -1.39
C ALA A 45 5.47 2.29 -2.76
N LYS A 46 5.16 3.59 -2.90
CA LYS A 46 5.34 4.33 -4.17
C LYS A 46 6.77 4.33 -4.71
N GLY A 47 7.76 4.03 -3.85
CA GLY A 47 9.17 3.92 -4.25
C GLY A 47 9.54 2.55 -4.84
N GLN A 48 8.65 1.56 -4.72
CA GLN A 48 8.88 0.17 -5.10
C GLN A 48 7.99 -0.25 -6.27
N ALA A 49 6.72 0.18 -6.27
CA ALA A 49 5.76 -0.15 -7.30
C ALA A 49 4.74 0.99 -7.52
N ARG A 50 4.06 0.96 -8.66
CA ARG A 50 2.91 1.85 -8.92
C ARG A 50 1.59 1.27 -8.39
N HIS A 51 1.57 0.00 -7.99
CA HIS A 51 0.42 -0.66 -7.38
C HIS A 51 0.74 -1.03 -5.94
N ALA A 52 -0.20 -0.85 -5.03
CA ALA A 52 -0.04 -1.23 -3.63
C ALA A 52 -1.28 -1.91 -3.06
N ILE A 53 -1.07 -2.90 -2.20
CA ILE A 53 -2.10 -3.51 -1.37
C ILE A 53 -1.67 -3.37 0.09
N ILE A 54 -2.52 -2.74 0.90
CA ILE A 54 -2.38 -2.64 2.34
C ILE A 54 -3.35 -3.61 3.01
N ASP A 55 -2.81 -4.57 3.74
CA ASP A 55 -3.57 -5.39 4.68
C ASP A 55 -3.62 -4.70 6.04
N ALA A 56 -4.78 -4.15 6.37
CA ALA A 56 -5.09 -3.48 7.62
C ALA A 56 -5.94 -4.34 8.58
N ARG A 57 -6.20 -5.61 8.24
CA ARG A 57 -6.97 -6.51 9.12
C ARG A 57 -6.24 -6.73 10.45
N ALA A 58 -7.00 -6.88 11.52
CA ALA A 58 -6.51 -6.99 12.90
C ALA A 58 -5.61 -5.82 13.39
N SER A 59 -5.51 -4.72 12.63
CA SER A 59 -4.69 -3.57 13.02
C SER A 59 -5.41 -2.58 13.94
N GLY A 60 -6.74 -2.71 14.05
CA GLY A 60 -7.62 -1.76 14.74
C GLY A 60 -7.89 -0.47 13.95
N LEU A 61 -7.43 -0.37 12.69
CA LEU A 61 -7.68 0.78 11.83
C LEU A 61 -9.14 0.78 11.33
N SER A 62 -9.89 1.84 11.65
CA SER A 62 -11.24 2.04 11.11
C SER A 62 -11.22 2.43 9.63
N GLU A 63 -12.32 2.17 8.92
CA GLU A 63 -12.49 2.60 7.52
C GLU A 63 -12.30 4.12 7.35
N SER A 64 -12.85 4.92 8.27
CA SER A 64 -12.71 6.38 8.24
C SER A 64 -11.26 6.85 8.37
N ALA A 65 -10.48 6.21 9.24
CA ALA A 65 -9.05 6.50 9.39
C ALA A 65 -8.24 6.02 8.18
N ALA A 66 -8.64 4.90 7.56
CA ALA A 66 -8.04 4.41 6.32
C ALA A 66 -8.27 5.41 5.17
N GLN A 67 -9.51 5.88 4.98
CA GLN A 67 -9.88 6.91 4.02
C GLN A 67 -9.11 8.22 4.27
N GLU A 68 -9.01 8.65 5.53
CA GLU A 68 -8.26 9.85 5.91
C GLU A 68 -6.77 9.72 5.54
N GLY A 69 -6.16 8.57 5.84
CA GLY A 69 -4.77 8.26 5.51
C GLY A 69 -4.52 8.24 4.00
N LEU A 70 -5.42 7.62 3.24
CA LEU A 70 -5.42 7.64 1.78
C LEU A 70 -5.53 9.08 1.24
N GLY A 71 -6.52 9.84 1.69
CA GLY A 71 -6.69 11.24 1.28
C GLY A 71 -5.48 12.11 1.60
N LYS A 72 -4.84 11.91 2.76
CA LYS A 72 -3.56 12.56 3.12
C LYS A 72 -2.44 12.19 2.16
N PHE A 73 -2.36 10.93 1.74
CA PHE A 73 -1.38 10.49 0.75
C PHE A 73 -1.61 11.18 -0.60
N LEU A 74 -2.84 11.17 -1.11
CA LEU A 74 -3.21 11.71 -2.42
C LEU A 74 -3.02 13.22 -2.51
N ARG A 75 -3.35 13.98 -1.46
CA ARG A 75 -3.10 15.43 -1.44
C ARG A 75 -1.61 15.80 -1.57
N ASN A 76 -0.71 14.92 -1.11
CA ASN A 76 0.73 15.18 -1.08
C ASN A 76 1.49 14.50 -2.22
N ASN A 77 0.82 13.71 -3.06
CA ASN A 77 1.44 12.99 -4.15
C ASN A 77 0.65 13.27 -5.44
N PRO A 78 1.24 13.99 -6.41
CA PRO A 78 0.55 14.30 -7.65
C PRO A 78 0.16 13.02 -8.42
N PRO A 79 -0.80 13.10 -9.36
CA PRO A 79 -1.19 11.98 -10.22
C PRO A 79 0.01 11.30 -10.90
N GLY A 80 -0.06 9.98 -11.11
CA GLY A 80 0.98 9.18 -11.75
C GLY A 80 2.06 8.63 -10.80
N ARG A 81 1.95 8.88 -9.48
CA ARG A 81 2.84 8.26 -8.47
C ARG A 81 2.40 6.84 -8.08
N MET A 82 1.10 6.58 -8.08
CA MET A 82 0.49 5.27 -7.90
C MET A 82 -0.69 5.17 -8.88
N ASP A 83 -0.85 4.02 -9.51
CA ASP A 83 -1.94 3.69 -10.44
C ASP A 83 -3.05 2.88 -9.78
N PHE A 84 -2.73 2.17 -8.69
CA PHE A 84 -3.69 1.35 -7.96
C PHE A 84 -3.29 1.21 -6.49
N ILE A 85 -4.28 1.29 -5.62
CA ILE A 85 -4.19 1.14 -4.18
C ILE A 85 -5.40 0.35 -3.73
N ARG A 86 -5.20 -0.72 -2.99
CA ARG A 86 -6.25 -1.40 -2.25
C ARG A 86 -5.92 -1.44 -0.77
N ILE A 87 -6.88 -1.17 0.10
CA ILE A 87 -6.74 -1.25 1.55
C ILE A 87 -7.83 -2.18 2.06
N VAL A 88 -7.43 -3.33 2.58
CA VAL A 88 -8.34 -4.35 3.11
C VAL A 88 -8.26 -4.31 4.62
N GLY A 89 -9.35 -4.01 5.30
CA GLY A 89 -9.41 -3.98 6.77
C GLY A 89 -10.52 -4.84 7.35
N ASP A 90 -10.77 -4.67 8.64
CA ASP A 90 -11.81 -5.42 9.35
C ASP A 90 -13.19 -4.89 8.97
N GLY A 91 -13.81 -5.55 7.98
CA GLY A 91 -15.15 -5.22 7.50
C GLY A 91 -15.21 -4.14 6.41
N TYR A 92 -14.07 -3.74 5.83
CA TYR A 92 -14.02 -2.79 4.71
C TYR A 92 -12.97 -3.14 3.67
N ASP A 93 -13.19 -2.66 2.45
CA ASP A 93 -12.29 -2.81 1.30
C ASP A 93 -12.32 -1.52 0.47
N ILE A 94 -11.24 -0.75 0.51
CA ILE A 94 -11.11 0.54 -0.17
C ILE A 94 -10.21 0.34 -1.39
N THR A 95 -10.64 0.83 -2.54
CA THR A 95 -9.87 0.80 -3.79
C THR A 95 -9.70 2.21 -4.37
N TYR A 96 -8.53 2.49 -4.95
CA TYR A 96 -8.20 3.78 -5.57
C TYR A 96 -7.14 3.64 -6.69
N PRO A 97 -7.34 4.35 -7.82
CA PRO A 97 -8.63 4.47 -8.46
C PRO A 97 -9.29 3.09 -8.59
#